data_AF-A0A8I5U800-F1
#
_entry.id   AF-A0A8I5U800-F1
#
_cell.length_a   1.000
_cell.length_b   1.000
_cell.length_c   1.000
_cell.angle_alpha   90.00
_cell.angle_beta   90.00
_cell.angle_gamma   90.00
#
_symmetry.space_group_name_H-M   'P 1'
#
loop_
_entity.id
_entity.type
_entity.pdbx_description
1 polymer ?
#
loop_
_entity_poly.entity_id
_entity_poly.type
_entity_poly.pdbx_seq_one_letter_code
_entity_poly.pdbx_strand_id
1 'polypeptide(L)'
;PGSVFKRTSPFLTHQPNSGAQGEYAGLATIRAYLNQKGERHRTVCLIPKSAHGTNPASAHIAGMKIQPVEVDKCGNIDAVHLKAMVDKHKENLAAIMITYPSTNGVFEENISDMCDLIHQHGGQVYLDGANMNAQVGVCHPGDFGSDVSHLNLHKTFCFPHGGGGPGMGPIGVKKHLAPFLANHPIISLKRNEDACPVGTVSEAPWGSSSILPISWAYIKMMGGKEKHYRILFRGARGYVGHEFILDTRPFKKSANIEAVDVAKRLQDYGFHAPTVPWPVAGTLMVEPTESEDKAELDSFCDAMISIRQEIADIEEGRIDPRVNPLKMSPHSLTCITSSHWDRPYSREVAAFPLPFVKPENKFWPMIARIDDIYGDQHLVCNCPPMEVYESPFSEQKRASS
;
A
#
# COMPACT_ATOMS: atom_id res chain seq x y z
N PRO A 1 -6.01 6.83 -43.13
CA PRO A 1 -6.10 6.95 -41.66
C PRO A 1 -5.55 5.71 -40.88
N GLY A 2 -4.50 5.06 -41.38
CA GLY A 2 -3.93 3.85 -40.76
C GLY A 2 -2.41 3.89 -40.74
N SER A 3 -1.82 4.38 -39.65
CA SER A 3 -0.38 4.14 -39.34
C SER A 3 0.14 4.58 -37.95
N VAL A 4 -0.65 5.12 -37.01
CA VAL A 4 -0.07 5.80 -35.80
C VAL A 4 -0.11 5.01 -34.48
N PHE A 5 -0.59 3.76 -34.43
CA PHE A 5 -0.55 2.95 -33.19
C PHE A 5 0.00 1.54 -33.42
N LYS A 6 1.28 1.42 -33.82
CA LYS A 6 2.07 0.22 -33.50
C LYS A 6 2.79 0.44 -32.17
N ARG A 7 2.04 0.50 -31.07
CA ARG A 7 2.64 0.33 -29.74
C ARG A 7 3.04 -1.14 -29.63
N THR A 8 4.34 -1.42 -29.52
CA THR A 8 4.83 -2.77 -29.25
C THR A 8 4.23 -3.25 -27.93
N SER A 9 3.39 -4.29 -27.98
CA SER A 9 2.84 -4.90 -26.75
C SER A 9 3.99 -5.30 -25.82
N PRO A 10 3.96 -4.91 -24.55
CA PRO A 10 4.99 -5.32 -23.58
C PRO A 10 4.99 -6.85 -23.42
N PHE A 11 6.15 -7.42 -23.12
CA PHE A 11 6.24 -8.83 -22.79
C PHE A 11 5.78 -9.00 -21.33
N LEU A 12 4.60 -9.61 -21.16
CA LEU A 12 3.97 -9.81 -19.86
C LEU A 12 4.09 -11.29 -19.44
N THR A 13 4.37 -11.54 -18.16
CA THR A 13 4.15 -12.85 -17.52
C THR A 13 3.19 -12.73 -16.35
N HIS A 14 2.27 -13.69 -16.24
CA HIS A 14 1.29 -13.79 -15.16
C HIS A 14 1.69 -14.84 -14.12
N GLN A 15 2.92 -15.36 -14.17
CA GLN A 15 3.34 -16.39 -13.21
C GLN A 15 3.34 -15.88 -11.75
N PRO A 16 3.84 -14.66 -11.43
CA PRO A 16 3.89 -14.20 -10.05
C PRO A 16 2.49 -13.90 -9.48
N ASN A 17 2.17 -14.50 -8.35
CA ASN A 17 0.86 -14.47 -7.70
C ASN A 17 0.71 -13.42 -6.58
N SER A 18 1.64 -12.48 -6.45
CA SER A 18 1.53 -11.32 -5.56
C SER A 18 2.47 -10.20 -6.04
N GLY A 19 2.26 -8.96 -5.56
CA GLY A 19 3.15 -7.84 -5.91
C GLY A 19 4.61 -8.10 -5.54
N ALA A 20 4.87 -8.57 -4.31
CA ALA A 20 6.19 -8.97 -3.84
C ALA A 20 6.82 -10.09 -4.69
N GLN A 21 6.02 -11.07 -5.14
CA GLN A 21 6.49 -12.10 -6.07
C GLN A 21 6.84 -11.51 -7.45
N GLY A 22 6.12 -10.47 -7.90
CA GLY A 22 6.46 -9.71 -9.09
C GLY A 22 7.77 -8.93 -8.95
N GLU A 23 8.03 -8.33 -7.79
CA GLU A 23 9.33 -7.71 -7.47
C GLU A 23 10.47 -8.73 -7.54
N TYR A 24 10.36 -9.83 -6.79
CA TYR A 24 11.34 -10.90 -6.82
C TYR A 24 11.58 -11.42 -8.25
N ALA A 25 10.51 -11.72 -9.00
CA ALA A 25 10.62 -12.20 -10.38
C ALA A 25 11.29 -11.18 -11.31
N GLY A 26 10.96 -9.89 -11.17
CA GLY A 26 11.56 -8.83 -11.97
C GLY A 26 13.05 -8.63 -11.68
N LEU A 27 13.43 -8.59 -10.40
CA LEU A 27 14.84 -8.48 -10.00
C LEU A 27 15.65 -9.71 -10.40
N ALA A 28 15.09 -10.91 -10.25
CA ALA A 28 15.74 -12.14 -10.69
C ALA A 28 15.92 -12.15 -12.22
N THR A 29 14.93 -11.64 -12.98
CA THR A 29 15.03 -11.46 -14.44
C THR A 29 16.16 -10.50 -14.81
N ILE A 30 16.29 -9.37 -14.10
CA ILE A 30 17.43 -8.44 -14.26
C ILE A 30 18.77 -9.15 -14.01
N ARG A 31 18.87 -9.95 -12.94
CA ARG A 31 20.10 -10.71 -12.66
C ARG A 31 20.42 -11.72 -13.75
N ALA A 32 19.42 -12.44 -14.26
CA ALA A 32 19.61 -13.39 -15.36
C ALA A 32 20.12 -12.69 -16.63
N TYR A 33 19.55 -11.52 -16.95
CA TYR A 33 20.02 -10.66 -18.05
C TYR A 33 21.49 -10.23 -17.87
N LEU A 34 21.84 -9.68 -16.70
CA LEU A 34 23.22 -9.28 -16.40
C LEU A 34 24.18 -10.48 -16.45
N ASN A 35 23.74 -11.64 -15.96
CA ASN A 35 24.53 -12.85 -15.96
C ASN A 35 24.85 -13.37 -17.37
N GLN A 36 23.90 -13.27 -18.28
CA GLN A 36 24.05 -13.65 -19.69
C GLN A 36 24.98 -12.68 -20.43
N LYS A 37 24.97 -11.40 -20.05
CA LYS A 37 25.85 -10.36 -20.61
C LYS A 37 27.29 -10.43 -20.07
N GLY A 38 27.57 -11.32 -19.12
CA GLY A 38 28.89 -11.43 -18.46
C GLY A 38 29.10 -10.42 -17.32
N GLU A 39 28.07 -9.69 -16.92
CA GLU A 39 28.12 -8.64 -15.89
C GLU A 39 27.65 -9.16 -14.51
N ARG A 40 27.96 -10.43 -14.21
CA ARG A 40 27.52 -11.16 -12.99
C ARG A 40 27.94 -10.50 -11.67
N HIS A 41 28.97 -9.66 -11.70
CA HIS A 41 29.49 -8.94 -10.53
C HIS A 41 28.54 -7.83 -10.05
N ARG A 42 27.66 -7.34 -10.94
CA ARG A 42 26.65 -6.33 -10.62
C ARG A 42 25.56 -6.91 -9.73
N THR A 43 25.57 -6.52 -8.46
CA THR A 43 24.62 -7.04 -7.44
C THR A 43 24.02 -5.94 -6.58
N VAL A 44 24.46 -4.68 -6.73
CA VAL A 44 23.96 -3.57 -5.90
C VAL A 44 22.59 -3.12 -6.41
N CYS A 45 21.62 -3.07 -5.50
CA CYS A 45 20.29 -2.54 -5.73
C CYS A 45 20.11 -1.25 -4.92
N LEU A 46 19.91 -0.13 -5.62
CA LEU A 46 19.61 1.15 -4.98
C LEU A 46 18.12 1.21 -4.63
N ILE A 47 17.79 1.50 -3.37
CA ILE A 47 16.39 1.53 -2.90
C ILE A 47 16.16 2.81 -2.08
N PRO A 48 15.29 3.74 -2.52
CA PRO A 48 14.88 4.89 -1.72
C PRO A 48 14.27 4.47 -0.39
N LYS A 49 14.55 5.20 0.70
CA LYS A 49 13.96 4.92 2.02
C LYS A 49 12.44 5.02 2.06
N SER A 50 11.83 5.71 1.10
CA SER A 50 10.38 5.79 0.95
C SER A 50 9.76 4.53 0.34
N ALA A 51 10.54 3.66 -0.31
CA ALA A 51 10.01 2.47 -0.98
C ALA A 51 9.20 1.56 -0.04
N HIS A 52 8.26 0.80 -0.61
CA HIS A 52 7.51 -0.20 0.15
C HIS A 52 8.45 -1.24 0.75
N GLY A 53 8.09 -1.80 1.93
CA GLY A 53 8.95 -2.72 2.67
C GLY A 53 9.24 -4.03 1.93
N THR A 54 8.40 -4.39 0.94
CA THR A 54 8.64 -5.53 0.06
C THR A 54 9.85 -5.31 -0.82
N ASN A 55 10.14 -4.08 -1.29
CA ASN A 55 11.23 -3.80 -2.20
C ASN A 55 12.60 -4.28 -1.66
N PRO A 56 13.06 -3.87 -0.45
CA PRO A 56 14.29 -4.40 0.12
C PRO A 56 14.21 -5.90 0.45
N ALA A 57 13.05 -6.42 0.87
CA ALA A 57 12.90 -7.85 1.15
C ALA A 57 13.07 -8.70 -0.14
N SER A 58 12.41 -8.30 -1.22
CA SER A 58 12.48 -8.91 -2.55
C SER A 58 13.91 -8.84 -3.12
N ALA A 59 14.60 -7.70 -2.96
CA ALA A 59 15.99 -7.56 -3.35
C ALA A 59 16.93 -8.48 -2.56
N HIS A 60 16.69 -8.64 -1.26
CA HIS A 60 17.44 -9.56 -0.41
C HIS A 60 17.24 -11.02 -0.86
N ILE A 61 15.98 -11.44 -1.06
CA ILE A 61 15.65 -12.80 -1.55
C ILE A 61 16.26 -13.05 -2.93
N ALA A 62 16.25 -12.04 -3.80
CA ALA A 62 16.91 -12.10 -5.12
C ALA A 62 18.44 -12.10 -5.04
N GLY A 63 19.05 -12.06 -3.84
CA GLY A 63 20.50 -12.11 -3.64
C GLY A 63 21.23 -10.83 -4.03
N MET A 64 20.56 -9.68 -3.99
CA MET A 64 21.16 -8.36 -4.25
C MET A 64 21.66 -7.71 -2.96
N LYS A 65 22.67 -6.84 -3.08
CA LYS A 65 23.19 -5.99 -2.00
C LYS A 65 22.40 -4.68 -1.99
N ILE A 66 21.66 -4.44 -0.93
CA ILE A 66 20.80 -3.26 -0.80
C ILE A 66 21.64 -2.05 -0.40
N GLN A 67 21.54 -0.96 -1.17
CA GLN A 67 22.09 0.34 -0.81
C GLN A 67 20.93 1.33 -0.69
N PRO A 68 20.60 1.79 0.54
CA PRO A 68 19.59 2.81 0.72
C PRO A 68 19.95 4.12 0.01
N VAL A 69 18.94 4.81 -0.50
CA VAL A 69 19.02 6.18 -1.01
C VAL A 69 18.14 7.08 -0.14
N GLU A 70 18.70 8.21 0.30
CA GLU A 70 17.98 9.18 1.11
C GLU A 70 16.82 9.82 0.35
N VAL A 71 15.87 10.34 1.12
CA VAL A 71 14.71 11.10 0.65
C VAL A 71 14.86 12.52 1.20
N ASP A 72 14.63 13.53 0.38
CA ASP A 72 14.74 14.92 0.76
C ASP A 72 13.59 15.38 1.67
N LYS A 73 13.63 16.64 2.11
CA LYS A 73 12.60 17.22 2.99
C LYS A 73 11.23 17.37 2.32
N CYS A 74 11.18 17.36 1.00
CA CYS A 74 9.96 17.43 0.20
C CYS A 74 9.35 16.04 -0.05
N GLY A 75 10.00 14.97 0.40
CA GLY A 75 9.55 13.59 0.20
C GLY A 75 9.98 12.97 -1.12
N ASN A 76 10.87 13.63 -1.87
CA ASN A 76 11.42 13.16 -3.14
C ASN A 76 12.74 12.40 -2.93
N ILE A 77 13.17 11.59 -3.89
CA ILE A 77 14.50 10.98 -3.88
C ILE A 77 15.57 12.08 -3.85
N ASP A 78 16.48 12.04 -2.87
CA ASP A 78 17.57 13.01 -2.77
C ASP A 78 18.53 12.83 -3.96
N ALA A 79 18.47 13.75 -4.91
CA ALA A 79 19.25 13.70 -6.13
C ALA A 79 20.78 13.77 -5.89
N VAL A 80 21.22 14.46 -4.83
CA VAL A 80 22.65 14.55 -4.47
C VAL A 80 23.11 13.21 -3.93
N HIS A 81 22.35 12.64 -3.00
CA HIS A 81 22.66 11.34 -2.43
C HIS A 81 22.56 10.21 -3.46
N LEU A 82 21.56 10.25 -4.36
CA LEU A 82 21.43 9.30 -5.47
C LEU A 82 22.68 9.32 -6.36
N LYS A 83 23.11 10.49 -6.84
CA LYS A 83 24.32 10.63 -7.66
C LYS A 83 25.56 10.09 -6.95
N ALA A 84 25.71 10.38 -5.66
CA ALA A 84 26.82 9.87 -4.86
C ALA A 84 26.80 8.34 -4.72
N MET A 85 25.62 7.73 -4.53
CA MET A 85 25.49 6.27 -4.44
C MET A 85 25.69 5.59 -5.79
N VAL A 86 25.25 6.21 -6.89
CA VAL A 86 25.53 5.72 -8.25
C VAL A 86 27.03 5.74 -8.52
N ASP A 87 27.73 6.85 -8.26
CA ASP A 87 29.19 6.91 -8.49
C ASP A 87 29.96 5.90 -7.62
N LYS A 88 29.57 5.76 -6.34
CA LYS A 88 30.16 4.79 -5.41
C LYS A 88 30.03 3.35 -5.90
N HIS A 89 28.91 3.00 -6.53
CA HIS A 89 28.56 1.62 -6.86
C HIS A 89 28.55 1.33 -8.36
N LYS A 90 28.95 2.26 -9.23
CA LYS A 90 28.84 2.15 -10.70
C LYS A 90 29.37 0.85 -11.31
N GLU A 91 30.46 0.31 -10.78
CA GLU A 91 31.03 -0.96 -11.26
C GLU A 91 30.19 -2.17 -10.85
N ASN A 92 29.46 -2.09 -9.74
CA ASN A 92 28.66 -3.19 -9.19
C ASN A 92 27.15 -2.93 -9.22
N LEU A 93 26.71 -1.85 -9.87
CA LEU A 93 25.31 -1.41 -9.92
C LEU A 93 24.50 -2.36 -10.80
N ALA A 94 23.51 -3.02 -10.20
CA ALA A 94 22.60 -3.92 -10.90
C ALA A 94 21.27 -3.24 -11.23
N ALA A 95 20.66 -2.57 -10.24
CA ALA A 95 19.36 -1.96 -10.42
C ALA A 95 19.10 -0.77 -9.47
N ILE A 96 18.08 0.01 -9.80
CA ILE A 96 17.32 0.82 -8.85
C ILE A 96 15.90 0.26 -8.74
N MET A 97 15.30 0.32 -7.55
CA MET A 97 13.86 0.14 -7.37
C MET A 97 13.22 1.49 -7.06
N ILE A 98 12.35 1.97 -7.94
CA ILE A 98 11.58 3.21 -7.76
C ILE A 98 10.09 2.90 -7.71
N THR A 99 9.31 3.72 -7.02
CA THR A 99 7.84 3.69 -7.04
C THR A 99 7.38 5.01 -7.67
N TYR A 100 6.47 4.95 -8.65
CA TYR A 100 5.99 6.16 -9.34
C TYR A 100 4.45 6.14 -9.49
N PRO A 101 3.73 7.19 -9.09
CA PRO A 101 4.19 8.22 -8.15
C PRO A 101 4.74 7.56 -6.87
N SER A 102 5.62 8.28 -6.16
CA SER A 102 6.24 7.77 -4.93
C SER A 102 5.18 7.31 -3.92
N THR A 103 5.62 6.51 -2.95
CA THR A 103 4.79 6.08 -1.80
C THR A 103 4.30 7.23 -0.92
N ASN A 104 4.85 8.42 -1.11
CA ASN A 104 4.36 9.65 -0.49
C ASN A 104 3.18 10.28 -1.28
N GLY A 105 2.74 9.67 -2.38
CA GLY A 105 1.67 10.16 -3.25
C GLY A 105 2.11 11.26 -4.24
N VAL A 106 3.42 11.48 -4.42
CA VAL A 106 3.96 12.58 -5.23
C VAL A 106 4.65 12.08 -6.50
N PHE A 107 4.38 12.77 -7.61
CA PHE A 107 5.11 12.62 -8.86
C PHE A 107 6.45 13.36 -8.80
N GLU A 108 7.53 12.60 -8.94
CA GLU A 108 8.89 13.12 -9.14
C GLU A 108 8.99 13.86 -10.47
N GLU A 109 9.45 15.12 -10.48
CA GLU A 109 9.50 15.94 -11.71
C GLU A 109 10.51 15.41 -12.73
N ASN A 110 11.61 14.79 -12.29
CA ASN A 110 12.73 14.38 -13.14
C ASN A 110 12.95 12.85 -13.15
N ILE A 111 11.86 12.07 -13.19
CA ILE A 111 11.96 10.60 -13.11
C ILE A 111 12.76 9.98 -14.27
N SER A 112 12.67 10.57 -15.47
CA SER A 112 13.44 10.13 -16.64
C SER A 112 14.94 10.34 -16.45
N ASP A 113 15.36 11.48 -15.90
CA ASP A 113 16.77 11.75 -15.62
C ASP A 113 17.35 10.73 -14.62
N MET A 114 16.53 10.26 -13.67
CA MET A 114 16.92 9.19 -12.74
C MET A 114 17.09 7.85 -13.46
N CYS A 115 16.17 7.49 -14.35
CA CYS A 115 16.31 6.29 -15.19
C CYS A 115 17.58 6.35 -16.04
N ASP A 116 17.80 7.47 -16.72
CA ASP A 116 18.96 7.70 -17.58
C ASP A 116 20.27 7.60 -16.78
N LEU A 117 20.32 8.17 -15.58
CA LEU A 117 21.47 8.08 -14.69
C LEU A 117 21.84 6.62 -14.37
N ILE A 118 20.84 5.77 -14.11
CA ILE A 118 21.05 4.36 -13.80
C ILE A 118 21.49 3.58 -15.04
N HIS A 119 20.86 3.84 -16.18
CA HIS A 119 21.22 3.21 -17.46
C HIS A 119 22.64 3.59 -17.90
N GLN A 120 23.05 4.84 -17.74
CA GLN A 120 24.40 5.31 -18.05
C GLN A 120 25.50 4.59 -17.26
N HIS A 121 25.17 4.04 -16.09
CA HIS A 121 26.09 3.30 -15.23
C HIS A 121 25.86 1.77 -15.28
N GLY A 122 25.16 1.28 -16.31
CA GLY A 122 24.98 -0.14 -16.58
C GLY A 122 23.93 -0.85 -15.72
N GLY A 123 23.15 -0.11 -14.92
CA GLY A 123 22.05 -0.66 -14.14
C GLY A 123 20.76 -0.85 -14.95
N GLN A 124 19.78 -1.50 -14.34
CA GLN A 124 18.40 -1.61 -14.83
C GLN A 124 17.42 -0.88 -13.90
N VAL A 125 16.29 -0.45 -14.43
CA VAL A 125 15.27 0.27 -13.67
C VAL A 125 14.08 -0.65 -13.42
N TYR A 126 13.92 -1.03 -12.16
CA TYR A 126 12.70 -1.66 -11.67
C TYR A 126 11.75 -0.57 -11.17
N LEU A 127 10.53 -0.50 -11.72
CA LEU A 127 9.49 0.40 -11.22
C LEU A 127 8.36 -0.40 -10.59
N ASP A 128 8.19 -0.22 -9.29
CA ASP A 128 7.06 -0.71 -8.52
C ASP A 128 5.76 -0.05 -9.00
N GLY A 129 4.89 -0.87 -9.58
CA GLY A 129 3.63 -0.45 -10.18
C GLY A 129 2.43 -0.60 -9.25
N ALA A 130 2.61 -0.72 -7.93
CA ALA A 130 1.50 -0.69 -6.98
C ALA A 130 0.66 0.60 -7.10
N ASN A 131 1.30 1.72 -7.48
CA ASN A 131 0.68 3.04 -7.61
C ASN A 131 0.22 3.35 -9.06
N MET A 132 0.02 2.32 -9.88
CA MET A 132 -0.38 2.49 -11.28
C MET A 132 -1.77 3.10 -11.47
N ASN A 133 -2.62 3.14 -10.43
CA ASN A 133 -3.93 3.79 -10.54
C ASN A 133 -3.81 5.29 -10.86
N ALA A 134 -2.69 5.92 -10.47
CA ALA A 134 -2.40 7.31 -10.82
C ALA A 134 -1.75 7.48 -12.22
N GLN A 135 -1.51 6.39 -12.96
CA GLN A 135 -0.83 6.43 -14.27
C GLN A 135 -1.70 5.96 -15.43
N VAL A 136 -2.61 5.01 -15.19
CA VAL A 136 -3.40 4.36 -16.24
C VAL A 136 -4.14 5.39 -17.09
N GLY A 137 -3.78 5.45 -18.39
CA GLY A 137 -4.39 6.38 -19.35
C GLY A 137 -3.70 7.75 -19.44
N VAL A 138 -2.72 8.05 -18.57
CA VAL A 138 -1.99 9.32 -18.51
C VAL A 138 -0.52 9.15 -18.92
N CYS A 139 0.21 8.27 -18.23
CA CYS A 139 1.62 7.99 -18.49
C CYS A 139 1.91 6.49 -18.40
N HIS A 140 3.02 6.05 -18.98
CA HIS A 140 3.39 4.63 -18.98
C HIS A 140 4.84 4.48 -18.51
N PRO A 141 5.14 3.60 -17.53
CA PRO A 141 6.49 3.35 -17.03
C PRO A 141 7.55 3.15 -18.10
N GLY A 142 7.20 2.40 -19.14
CA GLY A 142 8.10 2.13 -20.24
C GLY A 142 8.45 3.35 -21.08
N ASP A 143 7.62 4.40 -21.12
CA ASP A 143 7.86 5.58 -21.95
C ASP A 143 8.92 6.51 -21.32
N PHE A 144 9.11 6.45 -20.00
CA PHE A 144 10.02 7.32 -19.25
C PHE A 144 11.23 6.61 -18.64
N GLY A 145 11.51 5.37 -19.07
CA GLY A 145 12.78 4.68 -18.79
C GLY A 145 12.72 3.44 -17.90
N SER A 146 11.53 2.98 -17.46
CA SER A 146 11.43 1.71 -16.74
C SER A 146 11.68 0.50 -17.65
N ASP A 147 12.47 -0.46 -17.16
CA ASP A 147 12.76 -1.72 -17.85
C ASP A 147 11.77 -2.82 -17.49
N VAL A 148 11.33 -2.85 -16.22
CA VAL A 148 10.43 -3.86 -15.67
C VAL A 148 9.56 -3.28 -14.57
N SER A 149 8.29 -3.65 -14.59
CA SER A 149 7.34 -3.31 -13.52
C SER A 149 6.44 -4.49 -13.19
N HIS A 150 6.17 -4.69 -11.90
CA HIS A 150 5.01 -5.47 -11.50
C HIS A 150 3.76 -4.60 -11.47
N LEU A 151 2.59 -5.22 -11.54
CA LEU A 151 1.29 -4.58 -11.33
C LEU A 151 0.53 -5.30 -10.21
N ASN A 152 -0.12 -4.56 -9.30
CA ASN A 152 -1.04 -5.17 -8.34
C ASN A 152 -2.45 -5.25 -8.94
N LEU A 153 -2.84 -6.41 -9.48
CA LEU A 153 -4.19 -6.56 -10.03
C LEU A 153 -5.30 -6.44 -8.98
N HIS A 154 -4.97 -6.73 -7.72
CA HIS A 154 -5.84 -6.59 -6.54
C HIS A 154 -5.85 -5.20 -5.92
N LYS A 155 -5.15 -4.24 -6.55
CA LYS A 155 -5.29 -2.82 -6.26
C LYS A 155 -5.91 -2.14 -7.47
N THR A 156 -5.09 -1.83 -8.47
CA THR A 156 -5.46 -1.02 -9.64
C THR A 156 -6.48 -1.68 -10.57
N PHE A 157 -6.57 -3.01 -10.61
CA PHE A 157 -7.37 -3.73 -11.61
C PHE A 157 -8.45 -4.63 -10.98
N CYS A 158 -8.98 -4.18 -9.85
CA CYS A 158 -10.25 -4.61 -9.25
C CYS A 158 -10.36 -6.06 -8.76
N PHE A 159 -9.26 -6.79 -8.52
CA PHE A 159 -9.46 -8.04 -7.75
C PHE A 159 -9.91 -7.68 -6.33
N PRO A 160 -10.82 -8.49 -5.73
CA PRO A 160 -11.22 -8.28 -4.35
C PRO A 160 -10.04 -8.49 -3.39
N HIS A 161 -9.92 -7.61 -2.39
CA HIS A 161 -8.87 -7.69 -1.36
C HIS A 161 -8.98 -8.95 -0.48
N GLY A 162 -10.19 -9.52 -0.34
CA GLY A 162 -10.44 -10.83 0.28
C GLY A 162 -9.99 -11.00 1.74
N GLY A 163 -9.82 -9.89 2.48
CA GLY A 163 -9.32 -9.92 3.86
C GLY A 163 -7.81 -10.22 3.98
N GLY A 164 -7.04 -10.04 2.90
CA GLY A 164 -5.59 -10.29 2.87
C GLY A 164 -5.09 -11.12 1.68
N GLY A 165 -5.90 -11.26 0.62
CA GLY A 165 -5.61 -12.08 -0.55
C GLY A 165 -6.89 -12.73 -1.10
N PRO A 166 -6.89 -13.22 -2.35
CA PRO A 166 -5.73 -13.48 -3.22
C PRO A 166 -5.25 -12.24 -3.99
N GLY A 167 -3.98 -12.28 -4.43
CA GLY A 167 -3.39 -11.30 -5.32
C GLY A 167 -2.93 -11.90 -6.65
N MET A 168 -2.53 -11.03 -7.57
CA MET A 168 -1.73 -11.36 -8.75
C MET A 168 -0.78 -10.20 -9.01
N GLY A 169 0.47 -10.53 -9.35
CA GLY A 169 1.56 -9.57 -9.54
C GLY A 169 2.26 -9.74 -10.90
N PRO A 170 1.54 -9.69 -12.03
CA PRO A 170 2.17 -9.89 -13.33
C PRO A 170 3.26 -8.83 -13.56
N ILE A 171 4.35 -9.24 -14.21
CA ILE A 171 5.43 -8.32 -14.58
C ILE A 171 5.40 -8.04 -16.08
N GLY A 172 5.42 -6.76 -16.42
CA GLY A 172 5.65 -6.26 -17.77
C GLY A 172 7.12 -5.89 -17.93
N VAL A 173 7.76 -6.38 -18.99
CA VAL A 173 9.17 -6.11 -19.26
C VAL A 173 9.40 -5.54 -20.66
N LYS A 174 10.45 -4.73 -20.78
CA LYS A 174 11.06 -4.35 -22.06
C LYS A 174 11.61 -5.59 -22.78
N LYS A 175 11.76 -5.46 -24.11
CA LYS A 175 12.10 -6.58 -24.99
C LYS A 175 13.40 -7.30 -24.60
N HIS A 176 14.42 -6.60 -24.12
CA HIS A 176 15.72 -7.20 -23.77
C HIS A 176 15.67 -8.10 -22.54
N LEU A 177 14.69 -7.92 -21.66
CA LEU A 177 14.48 -8.79 -20.49
C LEU A 177 13.54 -9.98 -20.79
N ALA A 178 12.79 -9.94 -21.90
CA ALA A 178 11.79 -10.95 -22.24
C ALA A 178 12.33 -12.39 -22.33
N PRO A 179 13.54 -12.66 -22.87
CA PRO A 179 14.10 -14.02 -22.91
C PRO A 179 14.34 -14.63 -21.53
N PHE A 180 14.44 -13.80 -20.49
CA PHE A 180 14.79 -14.20 -19.13
C PHE A 180 13.57 -14.36 -18.20
N LEU A 181 12.37 -14.11 -18.70
CA LEU A 181 11.14 -14.31 -17.94
C LEU A 181 11.01 -15.74 -17.43
N ALA A 182 10.30 -15.91 -16.31
CA ALA A 182 10.08 -17.20 -15.69
C ALA A 182 9.39 -18.20 -16.64
N ASN A 183 9.84 -19.45 -16.58
CA ASN A 183 9.27 -20.61 -17.26
C ASN A 183 8.61 -21.55 -16.24
N HIS A 184 8.09 -22.69 -16.68
CA HIS A 184 7.53 -23.72 -15.79
C HIS A 184 7.95 -25.13 -16.26
N PRO A 185 8.28 -26.07 -15.35
CA PRO A 185 8.83 -27.38 -15.71
C PRO A 185 7.82 -28.30 -16.38
N ILE A 186 6.52 -28.19 -16.05
CA ILE A 186 5.45 -29.02 -16.63
C ILE A 186 4.86 -28.42 -17.90
N ILE A 187 4.71 -27.10 -17.96
CA ILE A 187 4.05 -26.38 -19.06
C ILE A 187 5.04 -25.33 -19.57
N SER A 188 5.57 -25.53 -20.78
CA SER A 188 6.55 -24.58 -21.33
C SER A 188 5.92 -23.22 -21.62
N LEU A 189 6.55 -22.16 -21.11
CA LEU A 189 6.22 -20.75 -21.35
C LEU A 189 7.25 -20.06 -22.26
N LYS A 190 8.25 -20.80 -22.77
CA LYS A 190 9.23 -20.28 -23.72
C LYS A 190 8.53 -19.83 -25.01
N ARG A 191 8.76 -18.59 -25.42
CA ARG A 191 8.20 -18.03 -26.67
C ARG A 191 9.13 -18.21 -27.87
N ASN A 192 10.43 -18.25 -27.62
CA ASN A 192 11.47 -18.27 -28.64
C ASN A 192 12.57 -19.28 -28.25
N GLU A 193 13.41 -19.64 -29.23
CA GLU A 193 14.57 -20.52 -29.04
C GLU A 193 15.68 -19.88 -28.20
N ASP A 194 15.81 -18.55 -28.23
CA ASP A 194 16.77 -17.77 -27.43
C ASP A 194 16.36 -17.60 -25.96
N ALA A 195 15.25 -18.23 -25.54
CA ALA A 195 14.78 -18.15 -24.16
C ALA A 195 15.81 -18.74 -23.18
N CYS A 196 16.21 -17.92 -22.21
CA CYS A 196 17.10 -18.25 -21.11
C CYS A 196 16.38 -17.94 -19.77
N PRO A 197 15.33 -18.72 -19.41
CA PRO A 197 14.46 -18.36 -18.29
C PRO A 197 15.22 -18.29 -16.97
N VAL A 198 14.88 -17.31 -16.13
CA VAL A 198 15.42 -17.18 -14.78
C VAL A 198 15.14 -18.41 -13.89
N GLY A 199 14.06 -19.14 -14.17
CA GLY A 199 13.59 -20.28 -13.39
C GLY A 199 12.08 -20.32 -13.34
N THR A 200 11.53 -20.79 -12.22
CA THR A 200 10.09 -20.83 -11.93
C THR A 200 9.86 -20.16 -10.58
N VAL A 201 8.92 -19.22 -10.54
CA VAL A 201 8.65 -18.38 -9.36
C VAL A 201 7.31 -18.72 -8.70
N SER A 202 6.42 -19.46 -9.35
CA SER A 202 5.16 -19.91 -8.76
C SER A 202 4.82 -21.32 -9.21
N GLU A 203 4.09 -22.04 -8.36
CA GLU A 203 3.77 -23.47 -8.55
C GLU A 203 2.92 -23.74 -9.79
N ALA A 204 2.13 -22.76 -10.24
CA ALA A 204 1.35 -22.86 -11.46
C ALA A 204 1.92 -21.91 -12.53
N PRO A 205 1.90 -22.29 -13.83
CA PRO A 205 2.53 -21.53 -14.92
C PRO A 205 1.99 -20.10 -15.08
N TRP A 206 0.74 -19.85 -14.69
CA TRP A 206 0.09 -18.53 -14.72
C TRP A 206 -0.49 -18.14 -13.37
N GLY A 207 0.09 -18.65 -12.27
CA GLY A 207 -0.34 -18.35 -10.91
C GLY A 207 -1.83 -18.68 -10.70
N SER A 208 -2.55 -17.75 -10.09
CA SER A 208 -3.99 -17.87 -9.82
C SER A 208 -4.81 -17.49 -11.06
N SER A 209 -4.77 -18.32 -12.10
CA SER A 209 -5.37 -18.02 -13.41
C SER A 209 -6.87 -17.72 -13.37
N SER A 210 -7.62 -18.33 -12.44
CA SER A 210 -9.08 -18.24 -12.37
C SER A 210 -9.60 -16.84 -12.04
N ILE A 211 -8.77 -15.98 -11.45
CA ILE A 211 -9.14 -14.61 -11.07
C ILE A 211 -8.71 -13.54 -12.10
N LEU A 212 -7.83 -13.89 -13.06
CA LEU A 212 -7.46 -13.00 -14.18
C LEU A 212 -8.64 -12.42 -14.98
N PRO A 213 -9.77 -13.12 -15.19
CA PRO A 213 -10.93 -12.55 -15.88
C PRO A 213 -11.50 -11.27 -15.24
N ILE A 214 -11.26 -11.02 -13.94
CA ILE A 214 -11.74 -9.82 -13.23
C ILE A 214 -11.11 -8.57 -13.83
N SER A 215 -9.77 -8.51 -13.88
CA SER A 215 -9.05 -7.38 -14.47
C SER A 215 -9.30 -7.26 -15.97
N TRP A 216 -9.44 -8.39 -16.67
CA TRP A 216 -9.82 -8.37 -18.09
C TRP A 216 -11.17 -7.67 -18.30
N ALA A 217 -12.17 -7.99 -17.48
CA ALA A 217 -13.50 -7.39 -17.57
C ALA A 217 -13.44 -5.89 -17.26
N TYR A 218 -12.77 -5.49 -16.16
CA TYR A 218 -12.59 -4.09 -15.79
C TYR A 218 -12.00 -3.26 -16.94
N ILE A 219 -10.85 -3.69 -17.48
CA ILE A 219 -10.15 -2.98 -18.56
C ILE A 219 -11.03 -2.85 -19.80
N LYS A 220 -11.87 -3.85 -20.11
CA LYS A 220 -12.75 -3.83 -21.28
C LYS A 220 -13.95 -2.90 -21.12
N MET A 221 -14.36 -2.57 -19.89
CA MET A 221 -15.54 -1.74 -19.60
C MET A 221 -15.21 -0.25 -19.35
N MET A 222 -14.05 0.07 -18.75
CA MET A 222 -13.77 1.36 -18.11
C MET A 222 -13.07 2.43 -19.00
N GLY A 223 -13.52 2.74 -20.22
CA GLY A 223 -12.91 3.85 -21.00
C GLY A 223 -12.71 5.16 -20.18
N GLY A 224 -11.52 5.76 -20.20
CA GLY A 224 -11.03 6.61 -19.08
C GLY A 224 -11.40 8.11 -19.08
N LYS A 225 -11.38 8.72 -17.88
CA LYS A 225 -11.28 10.18 -17.55
C LYS A 225 -11.04 10.39 -16.02
N GLU A 226 -10.29 11.44 -15.64
CA GLU A 226 -9.82 11.74 -14.25
C GLU A 226 -10.15 13.17 -13.77
N LYS A 227 -10.11 13.46 -12.43
CA LYS A 227 -9.86 14.77 -11.73
C LYS A 227 -9.48 14.65 -10.20
N HIS A 228 -9.06 15.78 -9.58
CA HIS A 228 -8.10 15.99 -8.44
C HIS A 228 -8.61 16.46 -7.04
N TYR A 229 -7.76 16.36 -5.98
CA TYR A 229 -7.86 17.02 -4.62
C TYR A 229 -6.49 17.34 -3.91
N ARG A 230 -6.44 17.77 -2.62
CA ARG A 230 -5.38 18.60 -1.93
C ARG A 230 -4.71 17.97 -0.65
N ILE A 231 -3.35 17.88 -0.51
CA ILE A 231 -2.67 16.93 0.44
C ILE A 231 -1.26 17.35 1.06
N LEU A 232 -0.66 16.61 2.03
CA LEU A 232 0.60 16.92 2.79
C LEU A 232 1.87 17.04 1.93
N PHE A 233 2.26 16.01 1.19
CA PHE A 233 3.30 16.11 0.18
C PHE A 233 2.65 16.48 -1.14
N ARG A 234 3.25 17.40 -1.89
CA ARG A 234 2.70 17.88 -3.17
C ARG A 234 3.79 17.86 -4.21
N GLY A 235 3.44 17.53 -5.45
CA GLY A 235 4.28 17.81 -6.60
C GLY A 235 4.50 19.32 -6.78
N ALA A 236 5.39 19.70 -7.70
CA ALA A 236 5.89 21.08 -7.81
C ALA A 236 4.77 22.13 -7.99
N ARG A 237 3.65 21.74 -8.59
CA ARG A 237 2.47 22.60 -8.85
C ARG A 237 1.39 22.54 -7.77
N GLY A 238 1.67 21.91 -6.62
CA GLY A 238 0.73 21.84 -5.50
C GLY A 238 -0.32 20.74 -5.58
N TYR A 239 -0.30 19.89 -6.61
CA TYR A 239 -1.15 18.71 -6.79
C TYR A 239 -0.43 17.43 -6.36
N VAL A 240 -1.13 16.31 -6.44
CA VAL A 240 -0.81 14.99 -5.89
C VAL A 240 -1.28 13.91 -6.87
N GLY A 241 -0.91 12.65 -6.63
CA GLY A 241 -1.45 11.50 -7.35
C GLY A 241 -2.83 11.07 -6.85
N HIS A 242 -3.03 9.76 -6.75
CA HIS A 242 -4.26 9.11 -6.29
C HIS A 242 -4.43 9.03 -4.76
N GLU A 243 -3.38 9.28 -3.99
CA GLU A 243 -3.34 9.07 -2.55
C GLU A 243 -2.60 10.19 -1.84
N PHE A 244 -2.74 10.24 -0.51
CA PHE A 244 -2.06 11.21 0.30
C PHE A 244 -1.89 10.95 1.77
N ILE A 245 -0.88 11.62 2.33
CA ILE A 245 -0.60 11.58 3.76
C ILE A 245 -1.26 12.77 4.47
N LEU A 246 -1.77 12.53 5.68
CA LEU A 246 -2.19 13.50 6.68
C LEU A 246 -1.23 13.41 7.88
N ASP A 247 -0.55 14.52 8.19
CA ASP A 247 0.40 14.56 9.30
C ASP A 247 -0.30 14.77 10.64
N THR A 248 -0.46 13.68 11.41
CA THR A 248 -1.07 13.70 12.75
C THR A 248 -0.05 13.79 13.88
N ARG A 249 1.26 13.80 13.59
CA ARG A 249 2.34 13.85 14.59
C ARG A 249 2.29 15.09 15.50
N PRO A 250 1.93 16.30 15.02
CA PRO A 250 1.82 17.47 15.90
C PRO A 250 0.87 17.26 17.09
N PHE A 251 -0.19 16.46 16.90
CA PHE A 251 -1.20 16.19 17.93
C PHE A 251 -0.66 15.37 19.10
N LYS A 252 0.46 14.65 18.92
CA LYS A 252 1.15 13.97 20.02
C LYS A 252 1.68 14.98 21.03
N LYS A 253 2.18 16.13 20.56
CA LYS A 253 2.73 17.18 21.43
C LYS A 253 1.63 18.04 22.04
N SER A 254 0.61 18.41 21.26
CA SER A 254 -0.44 19.36 21.71
C SER A 254 -1.54 18.71 22.54
N ALA A 255 -1.96 17.49 22.20
CA ALA A 255 -3.11 16.81 22.80
C ALA A 255 -2.80 15.41 23.32
N ASN A 256 -1.55 14.95 23.23
CA ASN A 256 -1.16 13.56 23.46
C ASN A 256 -1.97 12.56 22.62
N ILE A 257 -2.37 12.94 21.40
CA ILE A 257 -3.12 12.11 20.45
C ILE A 257 -2.17 11.48 19.45
N GLU A 258 -2.38 10.19 19.16
CA GLU A 258 -1.60 9.41 18.20
C GLU A 258 -2.44 9.03 16.98
N ALA A 259 -1.77 8.65 15.87
CA ALA A 259 -2.46 8.19 14.66
C ALA A 259 -3.41 7.02 14.93
N VAL A 260 -3.09 6.14 15.89
CA VAL A 260 -3.96 5.04 16.30
C VAL A 260 -5.26 5.53 16.96
N ASP A 261 -5.24 6.64 17.70
CA ASP A 261 -6.46 7.18 18.32
C ASP A 261 -7.43 7.66 17.24
N VAL A 262 -6.92 8.34 16.21
CA VAL A 262 -7.72 8.78 15.05
C VAL A 262 -8.25 7.58 14.27
N ALA A 263 -7.40 6.56 14.04
CA ALA A 263 -7.78 5.34 13.35
C ALA A 263 -8.90 4.56 14.06
N LYS A 264 -8.82 4.42 15.38
CA LYS A 264 -9.87 3.78 16.17
C LYS A 264 -11.12 4.65 16.27
N ARG A 265 -10.97 5.98 16.35
CA ARG A 265 -12.11 6.90 16.43
C ARG A 265 -12.93 6.93 15.14
N LEU A 266 -12.31 6.80 13.97
CA LEU A 266 -13.02 6.67 12.68
C LEU A 266 -14.03 5.51 12.64
N GLN A 267 -13.81 4.44 13.42
CA GLN A 267 -14.75 3.31 13.51
C GLN A 267 -16.09 3.74 14.12
N ASP A 268 -16.06 4.68 15.07
CA ASP A 268 -17.28 5.22 15.66
C ASP A 268 -18.08 6.07 14.66
N TYR A 269 -17.41 6.62 13.65
CA TYR A 269 -17.99 7.34 12.52
C TYR A 269 -18.42 6.42 11.37
N GLY A 270 -18.19 5.09 11.48
CA GLY A 270 -18.57 4.11 10.46
C GLY A 270 -17.51 3.85 9.40
N PHE A 271 -16.29 4.36 9.56
CA PHE A 271 -15.21 4.19 8.59
C PHE A 271 -14.15 3.20 9.06
N HIS A 272 -13.66 2.37 8.13
CA HIS A 272 -12.36 1.73 8.32
C HIS A 272 -11.26 2.80 8.24
N ALA A 273 -10.23 2.67 9.06
CA ALA A 273 -9.13 3.62 9.04
C ALA A 273 -8.37 3.56 7.69
N PRO A 274 -7.82 4.70 7.22
CA PRO A 274 -6.84 4.71 6.14
C PRO A 274 -5.56 3.94 6.54
N THR A 275 -4.56 3.87 5.66
CA THR A 275 -3.29 3.21 5.99
C THR A 275 -2.58 3.92 7.15
N VAL A 276 -2.17 3.16 8.17
CA VAL A 276 -1.48 3.63 9.38
C VAL A 276 -0.38 2.63 9.74
N PRO A 277 0.82 3.03 10.23
CA PRO A 277 1.42 4.37 10.25
C PRO A 277 2.52 4.49 9.17
N TRP A 278 2.23 4.11 7.93
CA TRP A 278 3.20 4.02 6.83
C TRP A 278 2.80 4.95 5.67
N PRO A 279 3.75 5.56 4.90
CA PRO A 279 5.22 5.42 4.98
C PRO A 279 5.90 6.24 6.07
N VAL A 280 5.21 7.24 6.63
CA VAL A 280 5.76 8.09 7.69
C VAL A 280 5.13 7.70 9.03
N ALA A 281 5.97 7.28 9.98
CA ALA A 281 5.52 6.90 11.32
C ALA A 281 4.70 8.03 11.97
N GLY A 282 3.54 7.67 12.54
CA GLY A 282 2.63 8.62 13.18
C GLY A 282 1.79 9.45 12.20
N THR A 283 1.54 8.97 10.98
CA THR A 283 0.67 9.63 9.99
C THR A 283 -0.41 8.68 9.46
N LEU A 284 -1.35 9.22 8.68
CA LEU A 284 -2.40 8.47 7.98
C LEU A 284 -2.23 8.65 6.47
N MET A 285 -2.33 7.59 5.66
CA MET A 285 -2.30 7.67 4.18
C MET A 285 -3.64 7.25 3.58
N VAL A 286 -4.30 8.18 2.89
CA VAL A 286 -5.68 8.10 2.38
C VAL A 286 -5.67 7.95 0.86
N GLU A 287 -6.34 6.91 0.37
CA GLU A 287 -6.64 6.68 -1.05
C GLU A 287 -8.15 6.45 -1.19
N PRO A 288 -8.93 7.38 -1.78
CA PRO A 288 -10.37 7.21 -1.91
C PRO A 288 -10.79 6.27 -3.05
N THR A 289 -9.94 6.09 -4.06
CA THR A 289 -10.28 5.48 -5.36
C THR A 289 -11.34 6.26 -6.15
N GLU A 290 -11.49 5.94 -7.43
CA GLU A 290 -12.47 6.56 -8.33
C GLU A 290 -13.89 6.01 -8.16
N SER A 291 -14.06 4.94 -7.37
CA SER A 291 -15.35 4.25 -7.21
C SER A 291 -16.26 4.88 -6.16
N GLU A 292 -15.68 5.67 -5.25
CA GLU A 292 -16.43 6.37 -4.22
C GLU A 292 -17.03 7.67 -4.76
N ASP A 293 -18.32 7.89 -4.48
CA ASP A 293 -19.00 9.10 -4.90
C ASP A 293 -18.65 10.30 -4.00
N LYS A 294 -19.05 11.50 -4.43
CA LYS A 294 -18.76 12.72 -3.67
C LYS A 294 -19.37 12.70 -2.25
N ALA A 295 -20.53 12.09 -2.08
CA ALA A 295 -21.22 12.10 -0.78
C ALA A 295 -20.47 11.24 0.25
N GLU A 296 -19.91 10.10 -0.16
CA GLU A 296 -19.05 9.28 0.69
C GLU A 296 -17.75 10.01 1.04
N LEU A 297 -17.13 10.67 0.06
CA LEU A 297 -15.94 11.51 0.27
C LEU A 297 -16.20 12.65 1.25
N ASP A 298 -17.32 13.36 1.10
CA ASP A 298 -17.73 14.44 1.99
C ASP A 298 -17.95 13.89 3.41
N SER A 299 -18.60 12.74 3.56
CA SER A 299 -18.86 12.10 4.86
C SER A 299 -17.57 11.72 5.58
N PHE A 300 -16.58 11.18 4.87
CA PHE A 300 -15.26 10.91 5.42
C PHE A 300 -14.52 12.19 5.82
N CYS A 301 -14.58 13.23 4.98
CA CYS A 301 -13.98 14.52 5.28
C CYS A 301 -14.61 15.17 6.52
N ASP A 302 -15.94 15.14 6.63
CA ASP A 302 -16.69 15.67 7.77
C ASP A 302 -16.36 14.90 9.05
N ALA A 303 -16.20 13.57 8.98
CA ALA A 303 -15.71 12.77 10.11
C ALA A 303 -14.32 13.23 10.56
N MET A 304 -13.39 13.45 9.63
CA MET A 304 -12.03 13.92 9.94
C MET A 304 -12.02 15.34 10.51
N ILE A 305 -12.89 16.23 10.02
CA ILE A 305 -13.05 17.61 10.54
C ILE A 305 -13.63 17.56 11.96
N SER A 306 -14.64 16.73 12.20
CA SER A 306 -15.22 16.53 13.53
C SER A 306 -14.18 15.99 14.51
N ILE A 307 -13.38 14.99 14.10
CA ILE A 307 -12.26 14.48 14.90
C ILE A 307 -11.22 15.58 15.19
N ARG A 308 -10.92 16.46 14.22
CA ARG A 308 -10.04 17.61 14.47
C ARG A 308 -10.59 18.54 15.55
N GLN A 309 -11.91 18.72 15.62
CA GLN A 309 -12.55 19.49 16.68
C GLN A 309 -12.45 18.78 18.04
N GLU A 310 -12.64 17.45 18.10
CA GLU A 310 -12.41 16.66 19.31
C GLU A 310 -10.95 16.81 19.82
N ILE A 311 -9.97 16.87 18.91
CA ILE A 311 -8.57 17.16 19.25
C ILE A 311 -8.44 18.58 19.82
N ALA A 312 -9.09 19.58 19.21
CA ALA A 312 -9.05 20.96 19.69
C ALA A 312 -9.63 21.10 21.11
N ASP A 313 -10.70 20.36 21.42
CA ASP A 313 -11.29 20.32 22.76
C ASP A 313 -10.29 19.83 23.82
N ILE A 314 -9.41 18.90 23.47
CA ILE A 314 -8.31 18.44 24.33
C ILE A 314 -7.21 19.50 24.43
N GLU A 315 -6.80 20.08 23.30
CA GLU A 315 -5.76 21.14 23.24
C GLU A 315 -6.13 22.35 24.10
N GLU A 316 -7.43 22.70 24.13
CA GLU A 316 -7.97 23.87 24.81
C GLU A 316 -8.52 23.54 26.21
N GLY A 317 -8.33 22.31 26.69
CA GLY A 317 -8.70 21.89 28.05
C GLY A 317 -10.21 21.83 28.33
N ARG A 318 -11.04 21.68 27.30
CA ARG A 318 -12.49 21.55 27.42
C ARG A 318 -12.94 20.15 27.83
N ILE A 319 -12.11 19.13 27.60
CA ILE A 319 -12.39 17.74 27.96
C ILE A 319 -11.14 17.09 28.57
N ASP A 320 -11.35 16.06 29.39
CA ASP A 320 -10.25 15.33 30.04
C ASP A 320 -9.28 14.73 28.99
N PRO A 321 -7.96 14.97 29.10
CA PRO A 321 -6.98 14.52 28.12
C PRO A 321 -6.75 12.99 28.11
N ARG A 322 -7.21 12.28 29.14
CA ARG A 322 -7.11 10.82 29.28
C ARG A 322 -8.45 10.13 29.01
N VAL A 323 -9.57 10.75 29.39
CA VAL A 323 -10.92 10.18 29.27
C VAL A 323 -11.76 11.03 28.31
N ASN A 324 -11.53 10.80 27.02
CA ASN A 324 -12.22 11.47 25.91
C ASN A 324 -12.56 10.46 24.79
N PRO A 325 -13.41 10.83 23.83
CA PRO A 325 -13.83 9.89 22.78
C PRO A 325 -12.67 9.32 21.96
N LEU A 326 -11.62 10.11 21.69
CA LEU A 326 -10.43 9.66 20.94
C LEU A 326 -9.64 8.57 21.67
N LYS A 327 -9.38 8.74 22.97
CA LYS A 327 -8.64 7.76 23.78
C LYS A 327 -9.42 6.50 24.09
N MET A 328 -10.74 6.62 24.09
CA MET A 328 -11.65 5.55 24.49
C MET A 328 -12.25 4.78 23.32
N SER A 329 -11.98 5.23 22.10
CA SER A 329 -12.39 4.54 20.88
C SER A 329 -11.65 3.22 20.68
N PRO A 330 -12.28 2.24 20.01
CA PRO A 330 -13.65 2.27 19.52
C PRO A 330 -14.68 1.99 20.63
N HIS A 331 -15.90 2.50 20.46
CA HIS A 331 -17.00 2.30 21.40
C HIS A 331 -17.88 1.13 20.96
N SER A 332 -17.70 -0.01 21.62
CA SER A 332 -18.48 -1.22 21.34
C SER A 332 -19.94 -1.11 21.76
N LEU A 333 -20.79 -1.97 21.21
CA LEU A 333 -22.21 -2.04 21.60
C LEU A 333 -22.36 -2.24 23.11
N THR A 334 -21.61 -3.19 23.69
CA THR A 334 -21.60 -3.46 25.13
C THR A 334 -21.21 -2.24 25.96
N CYS A 335 -20.24 -1.45 25.50
CA CYS A 335 -19.85 -0.21 26.17
C CYS A 335 -20.99 0.81 26.18
N ILE A 336 -21.72 0.95 25.07
CA ILE A 336 -22.73 1.98 24.89
C ILE A 336 -24.07 1.61 25.57
N THR A 337 -24.41 0.31 25.61
CA THR A 337 -25.66 -0.18 26.22
C THR A 337 -25.53 -0.53 27.69
N SER A 338 -24.31 -0.54 28.26
CA SER A 338 -24.08 -0.74 29.69
C SER A 338 -24.95 0.18 30.54
N SER A 339 -25.48 -0.32 31.66
CA SER A 339 -26.18 0.53 32.64
C SER A 339 -25.21 1.52 33.32
N HIS A 340 -23.93 1.18 33.38
CA HIS A 340 -22.88 2.03 33.94
C HIS A 340 -22.22 2.90 32.86
N TRP A 341 -22.21 4.22 33.07
CA TRP A 341 -21.55 5.19 32.19
C TRP A 341 -20.92 6.31 33.03
N ASP A 342 -19.60 6.28 33.15
CA ASP A 342 -18.81 7.26 33.88
C ASP A 342 -17.77 7.89 32.94
N ARG A 343 -18.26 8.62 31.94
CA ARG A 343 -17.45 9.29 30.92
C ARG A 343 -17.91 10.75 30.80
N PRO A 344 -17.00 11.73 30.63
CA PRO A 344 -17.34 13.15 30.57
C PRO A 344 -17.90 13.59 29.19
N TYR A 345 -18.49 12.65 28.46
CA TYR A 345 -19.13 12.85 27.16
C TYR A 345 -20.30 11.87 27.03
N SER A 346 -21.27 12.21 26.18
CA SER A 346 -22.50 11.42 26.05
C SER A 346 -22.34 10.18 25.18
N ARG A 347 -23.32 9.27 25.26
CA ARG A 347 -23.36 8.07 24.42
C ARG A 347 -23.62 8.41 22.95
N GLU A 348 -24.34 9.49 22.69
CA GLU A 348 -24.59 10.03 21.36
C GLU A 348 -23.28 10.50 20.74
N VAL A 349 -22.46 11.28 21.46
CA VAL A 349 -21.11 11.68 20.99
C VAL A 349 -20.24 10.45 20.72
N ALA A 350 -20.37 9.41 21.56
CA ALA A 350 -19.59 8.19 21.43
C ALA A 350 -19.98 7.36 20.19
N ALA A 351 -21.27 7.12 19.96
CA ALA A 351 -21.77 6.15 18.96
C ALA A 351 -22.40 6.79 17.71
N PHE A 352 -22.89 8.02 17.79
CA PHE A 352 -23.59 8.75 16.72
C PHE A 352 -23.04 10.18 16.59
N PRO A 353 -21.72 10.34 16.32
CA PRO A 353 -21.05 11.64 16.41
C PRO A 353 -21.52 12.66 15.36
N LEU A 354 -22.03 12.20 14.21
CA LEU A 354 -22.57 13.04 13.14
C LEU A 354 -23.90 12.50 12.61
N PRO A 355 -24.76 13.35 12.01
CA PRO A 355 -26.12 12.97 11.59
C PRO A 355 -26.21 11.85 10.54
N PHE A 356 -25.14 11.59 9.78
CA PHE A 356 -25.10 10.48 8.83
C PHE A 356 -24.89 9.12 9.51
N VAL A 357 -24.38 9.10 10.75
CA VAL A 357 -24.27 7.90 11.57
C VAL A 357 -25.60 7.70 12.30
N LYS A 358 -26.44 6.82 11.77
CA LYS A 358 -27.82 6.59 12.23
C LYS A 358 -27.99 5.19 12.78
N PRO A 359 -28.97 4.96 13.68
CA PRO A 359 -29.25 3.61 14.17
C PRO A 359 -29.48 2.58 13.05
N GLU A 360 -30.13 2.98 11.96
CA GLU A 360 -30.45 2.12 10.80
C GLU A 360 -29.23 1.69 9.96
N ASN A 361 -28.10 2.43 10.03
CA ASN A 361 -26.88 2.12 9.30
C ASN A 361 -25.65 1.93 10.21
N LYS A 362 -25.85 1.91 11.54
CA LYS A 362 -24.75 1.86 12.52
C LYS A 362 -24.02 0.53 12.43
N PHE A 363 -22.77 0.60 11.98
CA PHE A 363 -21.83 -0.50 12.15
C PHE A 363 -21.20 -0.44 13.54
N TRP A 364 -21.26 -1.54 14.28
CA TRP A 364 -20.75 -1.62 15.65
C TRP A 364 -19.35 -2.24 15.68
N PRO A 365 -18.36 -1.56 16.27
CA PRO A 365 -17.15 -2.21 16.72
C PRO A 365 -17.51 -3.34 17.70
N MET A 366 -17.11 -4.57 17.38
CA MET A 366 -17.52 -5.74 18.17
C MET A 366 -16.79 -5.85 19.52
N ILE A 367 -15.61 -5.24 19.62
CA ILE A 367 -14.77 -5.21 20.82
C ILE A 367 -14.27 -3.79 21.07
N ALA A 368 -13.80 -3.55 22.30
CA ALA A 368 -13.06 -2.34 22.64
C ALA A 368 -11.66 -2.35 21.98
N ARG A 369 -10.83 -1.34 22.29
CA ARG A 369 -9.47 -1.25 21.76
C ARG A 369 -8.66 -2.50 22.15
N ILE A 370 -8.00 -3.07 21.15
CA ILE A 370 -7.13 -4.24 21.32
C ILE A 370 -5.87 -3.87 22.12
N ASP A 371 -5.38 -4.81 22.93
CA ASP A 371 -4.08 -4.70 23.61
C ASP A 371 -3.04 -5.46 22.79
N ASP A 372 -2.28 -4.72 21.99
CA ASP A 372 -1.29 -5.29 21.09
C ASP A 372 -0.15 -5.99 21.86
N ILE A 373 0.31 -5.40 22.98
CA ILE A 373 1.46 -5.89 23.75
C ILE A 373 1.13 -7.20 24.47
N TYR A 374 -0.07 -7.29 25.05
CA TYR A 374 -0.49 -8.47 25.79
C TYR A 374 -0.48 -9.73 24.93
N GLY A 375 -0.96 -9.63 23.68
CA GLY A 375 -1.02 -10.75 22.75
C GLY A 375 0.35 -11.32 22.39
N ASP A 376 1.32 -10.44 22.13
CA ASP A 376 2.71 -10.84 21.84
C ASP A 376 3.38 -11.51 23.04
N GLN A 377 3.05 -11.07 24.26
CA GLN A 377 3.58 -11.67 25.50
C GLN A 377 2.92 -13.01 25.86
N HIS A 378 1.71 -13.26 25.37
CA HIS A 378 0.91 -14.45 25.70
C HIS A 378 0.37 -15.10 24.42
N LEU A 379 1.29 -15.55 23.58
CA LEU A 379 0.98 -16.02 22.23
C LEU A 379 0.06 -17.25 22.23
N VAL A 380 -1.20 -17.05 21.82
CA VAL A 380 -2.19 -18.12 21.64
C VAL A 380 -2.72 -18.02 20.21
N CYS A 381 -2.30 -18.94 19.34
CA CYS A 381 -2.65 -18.95 17.91
C CYS A 381 -3.68 -20.02 17.53
N ASN A 382 -4.30 -20.67 18.52
CA ASN A 382 -5.35 -21.66 18.35
C ASN A 382 -6.59 -21.23 19.15
N CYS A 383 -7.75 -21.82 18.86
CA CYS A 383 -8.95 -21.57 19.64
C CYS A 383 -8.71 -21.89 21.13
N PRO A 384 -8.92 -20.94 22.06
CA PRO A 384 -8.91 -21.24 23.49
C PRO A 384 -10.04 -22.24 23.86
N PRO A 385 -10.02 -22.81 25.08
CA PRO A 385 -11.09 -23.68 25.58
C PRO A 385 -12.48 -23.02 25.52
N MET A 386 -13.54 -23.83 25.39
CA MET A 386 -14.92 -23.34 25.20
C MET A 386 -15.43 -22.50 26.38
N GLU A 387 -14.89 -22.73 27.57
CA GLU A 387 -15.21 -22.01 28.81
C GLU A 387 -14.89 -20.51 28.70
N VAL A 388 -13.91 -20.12 27.87
CA VAL A 388 -13.54 -18.71 27.64
C VAL A 388 -14.61 -17.96 26.83
N TYR A 389 -15.46 -18.67 26.08
CA TYR A 389 -16.53 -18.06 25.27
C TYR A 389 -17.86 -17.97 26.02
N GLU A 390 -17.94 -18.48 27.26
CA GLU A 390 -19.16 -18.37 28.05
C GLU A 390 -19.46 -16.90 28.34
N SER A 391 -20.65 -16.46 27.93
CA SER A 391 -21.10 -15.10 28.18
C SER A 391 -21.24 -14.87 29.69
N PRO A 392 -20.70 -13.78 30.25
CA PRO A 392 -20.96 -13.40 31.64
C PRO A 392 -22.44 -13.03 31.88
N PHE A 393 -23.24 -12.93 30.82
CA PHE A 393 -24.69 -12.71 30.85
C PHE A 393 -25.50 -14.00 30.68
N SER A 394 -24.86 -15.16 30.56
CA SER A 394 -25.58 -16.42 30.61
C SER A 394 -26.05 -16.63 32.06
N GLU A 395 -27.37 -16.78 32.24
CA GLU A 395 -27.91 -17.10 33.57
C GLU A 395 -27.22 -18.38 34.05
N GLN A 396 -26.57 -18.31 35.23
CA GLN A 396 -26.23 -19.51 35.97
C GLN A 396 -27.52 -20.33 36.05
N LYS A 397 -27.54 -21.51 35.40
CA LYS A 397 -28.66 -22.45 35.52
C LYS A 397 -29.01 -22.50 37.01
N ARG A 398 -30.20 -22.02 37.36
CA ARG A 398 -30.74 -22.19 38.71
C ARG A 398 -30.57 -23.66 39.03
N ALA A 399 -29.77 -23.97 40.05
CA ALA A 399 -29.68 -25.31 40.59
C ALA A 399 -31.12 -25.70 40.96
N SER A 400 -31.75 -26.52 40.12
CA SER A 400 -32.99 -27.18 40.48
C SER A 400 -32.64 -28.19 41.57
N SER A 401 -33.14 -27.88 42.76
CA SER A 401 -33.34 -28.73 43.95
C SER A 401 -33.29 -30.23 43.71
#